data_AF-A0A932WP95-F1
#
_entry.id   AF-A0A932WP95-F1
#
_cell.length_a   1.000
_cell.length_b   1.000
_cell.length_c   1.000
_cell.angle_alpha   90.00
_cell.angle_beta   90.00
_cell.angle_gamma   90.00
#
_symmetry.space_group_name_H-M   'P 1'
#
loop_
_entity.id
_entity.type
_entity.pdbx_description
1 polymer ?
#
loop_
_entity_poly.entity_id
_entity_poly.type
_entity_poly.pdbx_seq_one_letter_code
_entity_poly.pdbx_strand_id
1 'polypeptide(L)'
;MSEILAVEWEHAYVSGVVAQVSPGRVRVTRTFVIPRPTTSGSASGTLQIDWLKPELGRQGIPAGPTLVALPRDEAIVKRLDLPEVTDDELPVIVRFQAGAKSSVGLDELSLDFLPLPRRSEIPGREVLLATVPKLTLDEVTTVCHAAGLETKVIGLTAAAVAEFVARAEGAVEQPAGNASLVVARHGYRIEISVLRRSHLLFSHSSRLPDGASGQEAQAIVAEVSRALVALRGTGTEVKIERVWTLVSAAEHEQLAESLHRRLSCEVRPLDPLSAVECDAGVVAATTDRALFAGPIGMLLSRYDARVPAIDFLSPRRPPVKRDSRKRQLVLAGAGAATVVALLAFFQWQRIKRLDDEIADRNAKENQLNEKLNLLKPTTEAAGQVAKWESASPDWLDELVELTDRMPATEKVYLSSIDFRPRNGTQPPVIHVEGVARDRTEAMALNPLFARDEHFQGIPNKKDVAAPKEVQHYTWAFDKDLRLLPAPPKKTAPAAAGAHDKKAAPATPPADAPSAKTPSSAAAGGSSGRASS
;
A
#
# COMPACT_ATOMS: atom_id res chain seq x y z
N MET A 1 -3.38 -32.24 19.15
CA MET A 1 -3.11 -31.64 20.48
C MET A 1 -1.67 -31.94 20.81
N SER A 2 -0.90 -30.95 21.24
CA SER A 2 0.46 -31.19 21.72
C SER A 2 0.40 -31.63 23.16
N GLU A 3 1.21 -32.61 23.54
CA GLU A 3 1.39 -33.01 24.92
C GLU A 3 2.49 -32.15 25.54
N ILE A 4 2.17 -31.53 26.68
CA ILE A 4 3.06 -30.62 27.42
C ILE A 4 3.14 -31.12 28.86
N LEU A 5 4.36 -31.10 29.39
CA LEU A 5 4.61 -31.34 30.80
C LEU A 5 4.62 -29.99 31.54
N ALA A 6 3.98 -29.91 32.70
CA ALA A 6 4.16 -28.77 33.60
C ALA A 6 4.52 -29.28 34.98
N VAL A 7 5.53 -28.67 35.61
CA VAL A 7 6.07 -29.12 36.89
C VAL A 7 6.23 -27.95 37.86
N GLU A 8 6.07 -28.22 39.15
CA GLU A 8 6.40 -27.32 40.24
C GLU A 8 7.73 -27.75 40.84
N TRP A 9 8.70 -26.83 40.85
CA TRP A 9 10.05 -27.09 41.32
C TRP A 9 10.18 -26.87 42.82
N GLU A 10 9.55 -27.74 43.58
CA GLU A 10 9.53 -27.68 45.04
C GLU A 10 10.89 -28.00 45.67
N HIS A 11 11.08 -27.60 46.93
CA HIS A 11 12.35 -27.87 47.63
C HIS A 11 12.53 -29.36 47.95
N ALA A 12 11.44 -30.04 48.35
CA ALA A 12 11.46 -31.42 48.81
C ALA A 12 10.99 -32.44 47.75
N TYR A 13 10.28 -31.99 46.73
CA TYR A 13 9.73 -32.84 45.67
C TYR A 13 9.62 -32.04 44.36
N VAL A 14 9.18 -32.70 43.29
CA VAL A 14 8.72 -32.08 42.06
C VAL A 14 7.35 -32.67 41.80
N SER A 15 6.31 -31.84 41.88
CA SER A 15 4.96 -32.21 41.45
C SER A 15 4.76 -31.80 40.01
N GLY A 16 3.90 -32.50 39.27
CA GLY A 16 3.67 -32.13 37.89
C GLY A 16 2.42 -32.76 37.30
N VAL A 17 2.05 -32.23 36.14
CA VAL A 17 0.92 -32.67 35.35
C VAL A 17 1.36 -32.89 33.90
N VAL A 18 0.82 -33.93 33.28
CA VAL A 18 0.86 -34.13 31.82
C VAL A 18 -0.46 -33.63 31.27
N ALA A 19 -0.39 -32.73 30.29
CA ALA A 19 -1.58 -32.14 29.70
C ALA A 19 -1.55 -32.16 28.17
N GLN A 20 -2.69 -32.45 27.58
CA GLN A 20 -2.97 -32.20 26.17
C GLN A 20 -3.50 -30.79 26.03
N VAL A 21 -2.82 -29.98 25.21
CA VAL A 21 -3.18 -28.57 25.01
C VAL A 21 -3.59 -28.29 23.57
N SER A 22 -4.53 -27.36 23.45
CA SER A 22 -4.94 -26.69 22.23
C SER A 22 -5.33 -25.24 22.57
N PRO A 23 -5.44 -24.34 21.59
CA PRO A 23 -5.82 -22.95 21.88
C PRO A 23 -7.12 -22.89 22.70
N GLY A 24 -7.07 -22.26 23.89
CA GLY A 24 -8.22 -22.11 24.78
C GLY A 24 -8.69 -23.37 25.50
N ARG A 25 -7.97 -24.50 25.40
CA ARG A 25 -8.36 -25.76 26.04
C ARG A 25 -7.15 -26.53 26.58
N VAL A 26 -7.17 -26.80 27.87
CA VAL A 26 -6.17 -27.59 28.60
C VAL A 26 -6.86 -28.81 29.19
N ARG A 27 -6.35 -30.00 28.87
CA ARG A 27 -6.82 -31.28 29.42
C ARG A 27 -5.68 -31.99 30.15
N VAL A 28 -5.81 -32.19 31.44
CA VAL A 28 -4.86 -32.93 32.28
C VAL A 28 -5.16 -34.43 32.18
N THR A 29 -4.17 -35.19 31.72
CA THR A 29 -4.27 -36.65 31.54
C THR A 29 -3.59 -37.42 32.66
N ARG A 30 -2.56 -36.84 33.29
CA ARG A 30 -1.82 -37.45 34.41
C ARG A 30 -1.31 -36.42 35.40
N THR A 31 -1.14 -36.86 36.64
CA THR A 31 -0.48 -36.12 37.74
C THR A 31 0.61 -37.01 38.34
N PHE A 32 1.71 -36.42 38.80
CA PHE A 32 2.76 -37.15 39.50
C PHE A 32 3.41 -36.27 40.57
N VAL A 33 4.04 -36.93 41.55
CA VAL A 33 4.87 -36.30 42.58
C VAL A 33 6.11 -37.15 42.74
N ILE A 34 7.27 -36.51 42.65
CA ILE A 34 8.57 -37.16 42.72
C ILE A 34 9.38 -36.54 43.86
N PRO A 35 9.82 -37.29 44.88
CA PRO A 35 10.68 -36.73 45.92
C PRO A 35 12.03 -36.31 45.34
N ARG A 36 12.53 -35.13 45.75
CA ARG A 36 13.88 -34.69 45.40
C ARG A 36 14.88 -35.39 46.31
N PRO A 37 16.07 -35.79 45.79
CA PRO A 37 17.13 -36.29 46.64
C PRO A 37 17.51 -35.22 47.67
N THR A 38 17.44 -35.54 48.96
CA THR A 38 17.96 -34.66 50.00
C THR A 38 19.48 -34.61 49.86
N THR A 39 20.04 -33.43 49.61
CA THR A 39 21.48 -33.18 49.66
C THR A 39 21.93 -33.30 51.13
N SER A 40 22.13 -34.52 51.61
CA SER A 40 22.63 -34.77 52.96
C SER A 40 24.08 -34.30 53.06
N GLY A 41 24.27 -33.09 53.58
CA GLY A 41 25.50 -32.64 54.25
C GLY A 41 26.81 -32.79 53.48
N SER A 42 27.03 -31.98 52.43
CA SER A 42 28.39 -31.57 52.09
C SER A 42 28.34 -30.23 51.38
N ALA A 43 29.03 -29.24 51.94
CA ALA A 43 29.25 -27.90 51.38
C ALA A 43 30.07 -27.90 50.06
N SER A 44 30.17 -29.05 49.38
CA SER A 44 30.89 -29.26 48.13
C SER A 44 30.16 -30.23 47.17
N GLY A 45 28.88 -30.56 47.45
CA GLY A 45 28.15 -31.59 46.70
C GLY A 45 27.87 -31.22 45.24
N THR A 46 28.48 -31.96 44.32
CA THR A 46 28.12 -31.97 42.89
C THR A 46 26.60 -32.08 42.73
N LEU A 47 26.00 -31.19 41.94
CA LEU A 47 24.59 -31.28 41.57
C LEU A 47 24.30 -32.68 41.05
N GLN A 48 23.42 -33.42 41.73
CA GLN A 48 22.92 -34.68 41.19
C GLN A 48 21.98 -34.31 40.05
N ILE A 49 22.40 -34.54 38.82
CA ILE A 49 21.68 -34.10 37.61
C ILE A 49 20.74 -35.22 37.09
N ASP A 50 21.13 -36.48 37.27
CA ASP A 50 20.46 -37.62 36.62
C ASP A 50 19.34 -38.27 37.44
N TRP A 51 18.91 -37.69 38.56
CA TRP A 51 17.92 -38.33 39.45
C TRP A 51 16.49 -38.30 38.89
N LEU A 52 16.14 -37.29 38.09
CA LEU A 52 14.76 -37.08 37.64
C LEU A 52 14.36 -38.04 36.51
N LYS A 53 15.29 -38.33 35.58
CA LYS A 53 15.04 -39.22 34.43
C LYS A 53 14.53 -40.62 34.80
N PRO A 54 15.19 -41.39 35.68
CA PRO A 54 14.74 -42.74 36.01
C PRO A 54 13.37 -42.72 36.67
N GLU A 55 13.07 -41.70 37.48
CA GLU A 55 11.80 -41.61 38.17
C GLU A 55 10.64 -41.26 37.23
N LEU A 56 10.85 -40.34 36.27
CA LEU A 56 9.90 -40.10 35.19
C LEU A 56 9.66 -41.38 34.37
N GLY A 57 10.73 -42.15 34.08
CA GLY A 57 10.64 -43.42 33.38
C GLY A 57 9.83 -44.48 34.14
N ARG A 58 10.02 -44.60 35.46
CA ARG A 58 9.25 -45.52 36.32
C ARG A 58 7.76 -45.20 36.34
N GLN A 59 7.41 -43.92 36.28
CA GLN A 59 6.02 -43.45 36.25
C GLN A 59 5.47 -43.35 34.81
N GLY A 60 6.26 -43.72 33.80
CA GLY A 60 5.87 -43.69 32.39
C GLY A 60 5.53 -42.28 31.88
N ILE A 61 6.18 -41.25 32.43
CA ILE A 61 6.02 -39.85 32.02
C ILE A 61 6.92 -39.59 30.81
N PRO A 62 6.37 -39.07 29.69
CA PRO A 62 7.14 -38.88 28.47
C PRO A 62 8.08 -37.68 28.56
N ALA A 63 9.19 -37.77 27.82
CA ALA A 63 10.07 -36.64 27.54
C ALA A 63 9.37 -35.63 26.61
N GLY A 64 9.66 -34.33 26.74
CA GLY A 64 9.03 -33.32 25.90
C GLY A 64 9.13 -31.88 26.41
N PRO A 65 8.40 -30.95 25.74
CA PRO A 65 8.35 -29.55 26.14
C PRO A 65 7.75 -29.41 27.55
N THR A 66 8.47 -28.69 28.41
CA THR A 66 8.16 -28.57 29.84
C THR A 66 8.02 -27.12 30.29
N LEU A 67 6.99 -26.81 31.07
CA LEU A 67 6.82 -25.56 31.81
C LEU A 67 7.21 -25.80 33.26
N VAL A 68 7.98 -24.89 33.86
CA VAL A 68 8.40 -24.99 35.25
C VAL A 68 7.84 -23.81 36.05
N ALA A 69 7.13 -24.11 37.14
CA ALA A 69 6.74 -23.15 38.15
C ALA A 69 7.74 -23.18 39.29
N LEU A 70 8.36 -22.03 39.59
CA LEU A 70 9.18 -21.87 40.79
C LEU A 70 8.30 -21.43 41.97
N PRO A 71 8.52 -22.02 43.16
CA PRO A 71 8.00 -21.50 44.42
C PRO A 71 8.23 -20.00 44.61
N ARG A 72 7.34 -19.34 45.33
CA ARG A 72 7.50 -17.91 45.60
C ARG A 72 8.78 -17.58 46.37
N ASP A 73 9.29 -18.46 47.23
CA ASP A 73 10.51 -18.23 48.02
C ASP A 73 11.83 -18.30 47.21
N GLU A 74 11.79 -18.82 45.97
CA GLU A 74 12.96 -18.83 45.06
C GLU A 74 13.22 -17.47 44.39
N ALA A 75 12.21 -16.59 44.37
CA ALA A 75 12.32 -15.27 43.75
C ALA A 75 12.27 -14.14 44.78
N ILE A 76 12.87 -13.01 44.45
CA ILE A 76 12.64 -11.74 45.14
C ILE A 76 11.62 -10.96 44.30
N VAL A 77 10.45 -10.69 44.89
CA VAL A 77 9.41 -9.87 44.25
C VAL A 77 9.32 -8.53 44.96
N LYS A 78 9.48 -7.44 44.19
CA LYS A 78 9.45 -6.07 44.70
C LYS A 78 8.61 -5.19 43.80
N ARG A 79 7.85 -4.28 44.40
CA ARG A 79 7.18 -3.21 43.67
C ARG A 79 8.18 -2.10 43.35
N LEU A 80 8.15 -1.59 42.13
CA LEU A 80 8.91 -0.41 41.72
C LEU A 80 7.96 0.67 41.22
N ASP A 81 8.10 1.86 41.79
CA ASP A 81 7.48 3.08 41.30
C ASP A 81 8.47 3.77 40.36
N LEU A 82 8.02 4.00 39.13
CA LEU A 82 8.81 4.50 38.01
C LEU A 82 8.24 5.83 37.54
N PRO A 83 9.08 6.71 36.96
CA PRO A 83 8.58 7.91 36.28
C PRO A 83 7.65 7.52 35.11
N GLU A 84 6.89 8.50 34.62
CA GLU A 84 6.02 8.28 33.48
C GLU A 84 6.86 7.99 32.23
N VAL A 85 6.77 6.75 31.74
CA VAL A 85 7.53 6.25 30.58
C VAL A 85 6.63 5.42 29.68
N THR A 86 6.97 5.42 28.40
CA THR A 86 6.26 4.62 27.39
C THR A 86 6.43 3.13 27.64
N ASP A 87 5.50 2.32 27.13
CA ASP A 87 5.54 0.86 27.23
C ASP A 87 6.83 0.27 26.62
N ASP A 88 7.34 0.93 25.58
CA ASP A 88 8.56 0.53 24.87
C ASP A 88 9.83 0.72 25.71
N GLU A 89 9.85 1.78 26.52
CA GLU A 89 11.01 2.15 27.36
C GLU A 89 10.97 1.45 28.72
N LEU A 90 9.79 0.98 29.13
CA LEU A 90 9.56 0.37 30.43
C LEU A 90 10.57 -0.73 30.79
N PRO A 91 10.89 -1.72 29.93
CA PRO A 91 11.85 -2.76 30.28
C PRO A 91 13.26 -2.23 30.59
N VAL A 92 13.69 -1.15 29.91
CA VAL A 92 15.00 -0.52 30.15
C VAL A 92 15.03 0.14 31.53
N ILE A 93 13.98 0.90 31.84
CA ILE A 93 13.86 1.64 33.09
C ILE A 93 13.72 0.69 34.28
N VAL A 94 12.94 -0.39 34.12
CA VAL A 94 12.82 -1.46 35.13
C VAL A 94 14.19 -2.07 35.42
N ARG A 95 14.95 -2.43 34.38
CA ARG A 95 16.29 -3.03 34.54
C ARG A 95 17.27 -2.06 35.23
N PHE A 96 17.24 -0.78 34.87
CA PHE A 96 18.06 0.24 35.53
C PHE A 96 17.72 0.38 37.02
N GLN A 97 16.43 0.46 37.36
CA GLN A 97 15.97 0.55 38.76
C GLN A 97 16.22 -0.74 39.54
N ALA A 98 16.10 -1.90 38.90
CA ALA A 98 16.45 -3.18 39.51
C ALA A 98 17.93 -3.20 39.91
N GLY A 99 18.83 -2.74 39.04
CA GLY A 99 20.27 -2.67 39.33
C GLY A 99 20.60 -1.71 40.47
N ALA A 100 19.97 -0.53 40.50
CA ALA A 100 20.18 0.45 41.56
C ALA A 100 19.71 -0.02 42.95
N LYS A 101 18.72 -0.93 43.00
CA LYS A 101 18.09 -1.43 44.23
C LYS A 101 18.47 -2.87 44.59
N SER A 102 19.36 -3.50 43.81
CA SER A 102 19.82 -4.87 44.03
C SER A 102 21.15 -4.87 44.78
N SER A 103 21.29 -5.78 45.75
CA SER A 103 22.55 -6.07 46.41
C SER A 103 23.42 -7.08 45.63
N VAL A 104 22.83 -7.75 44.63
CA VAL A 104 23.48 -8.74 43.75
C VAL A 104 23.59 -8.16 42.34
N GLY A 105 24.69 -8.46 41.63
CA GLY A 105 24.89 -8.03 40.26
C GLY A 105 23.76 -8.46 39.33
N LEU A 106 23.32 -7.58 38.42
CA LEU A 106 22.27 -7.91 37.43
C LEU A 106 22.70 -8.98 36.42
N ASP A 107 24.00 -9.22 36.30
CA ASP A 107 24.59 -10.28 35.50
C ASP A 107 24.43 -11.67 36.15
N GLU A 108 24.25 -11.74 37.47
CA GLU A 108 23.98 -12.98 38.21
C GLU A 108 22.48 -13.26 38.39
N LEU A 109 21.62 -12.28 38.08
CA LEU A 109 20.17 -12.38 38.20
C LEU A 109 19.49 -12.53 36.83
N SER A 110 18.44 -13.34 36.79
CA SER A 110 17.39 -13.19 35.78
C SER A 110 16.26 -12.35 36.36
N LEU A 111 15.67 -11.49 35.55
CA LEU A 111 14.62 -10.56 35.97
C LEU A 111 13.53 -10.48 34.91
N ASP A 112 12.28 -10.45 35.35
CA ASP A 112 11.10 -10.13 34.56
C ASP A 112 10.14 -9.32 35.44
N PHE A 113 9.12 -8.69 34.86
CA PHE A 113 8.23 -7.81 35.62
C PHE A 113 6.80 -7.82 35.09
N LEU A 114 5.83 -7.54 35.97
CA LEU A 114 4.43 -7.35 35.59
C LEU A 114 4.08 -5.86 35.66
N PRO A 115 3.64 -5.22 34.56
CA PRO A 115 3.12 -3.86 34.64
C PRO A 115 1.82 -3.85 35.44
N LEU A 116 1.71 -2.93 36.41
CA LEU A 116 0.50 -2.76 37.19
C LEU A 116 -0.46 -1.75 36.50
N PRO A 117 -1.77 -1.84 36.75
CA PRO A 117 -2.74 -0.87 36.22
C PRO A 117 -2.39 0.56 36.65
N ARG A 118 -2.46 1.50 35.71
CA ARG A 118 -2.21 2.93 35.99
C ARG A 118 -3.26 3.47 36.97
N ARG A 119 -2.81 4.25 37.95
CA ARG A 119 -3.67 4.99 38.87
C ARG A 119 -3.84 6.41 38.34
N SER A 120 -5.07 6.83 38.08
CA SER A 120 -5.39 8.16 37.52
C SER A 120 -4.90 9.33 38.39
N GLU A 121 -4.70 9.09 39.69
CA GLU A 121 -4.37 10.11 40.68
C GLU A 121 -2.87 10.31 40.92
N ILE A 122 -2.03 9.36 40.47
CA ILE A 122 -0.58 9.38 40.73
C ILE A 122 0.16 9.39 39.39
N PRO A 123 0.92 10.46 39.06
CA PRO A 123 1.75 10.47 37.87
C PRO A 123 2.87 9.44 38.01
N GLY A 124 3.10 8.65 36.97
CA GLY A 124 4.12 7.61 36.96
C GLY A 124 3.59 6.24 36.56
N ARG A 125 4.46 5.24 36.69
CA ARG A 125 4.15 3.86 36.32
C ARG A 125 4.64 2.91 37.40
N GLU A 126 3.81 1.93 37.73
CA GLU A 126 4.14 0.94 38.75
C GLU A 126 4.31 -0.42 38.11
N VAL A 127 5.31 -1.18 38.58
CA VAL A 127 5.57 -2.54 38.14
C VAL A 127 5.83 -3.44 39.34
N LEU A 128 5.51 -4.72 39.19
CA LEU A 128 5.94 -5.78 40.10
C LEU A 128 7.14 -6.49 39.46
N LEU A 129 8.34 -6.17 39.94
CA LEU A 129 9.59 -6.81 39.54
C LEU A 129 9.73 -8.16 40.25
N ALA A 130 10.12 -9.19 39.51
CA ALA A 130 10.56 -10.47 40.05
C ALA A 130 12.00 -10.76 39.58
N THR A 131 12.87 -11.14 40.51
CA THR A 131 14.25 -11.53 40.21
C THR A 131 14.57 -12.88 40.82
N VAL A 132 15.30 -13.71 40.09
CA VAL A 132 15.75 -15.05 40.52
C VAL A 132 17.25 -15.19 40.20
N PRO A 133 18.05 -15.85 41.05
CA PRO A 133 19.44 -16.16 40.73
C PRO A 133 19.53 -17.00 39.45
N LYS A 134 20.46 -16.68 38.55
CA LYS A 134 20.69 -17.48 37.34
C LYS A 134 21.12 -18.91 37.68
N LEU A 135 21.89 -19.07 38.76
CA LEU A 135 22.29 -20.40 39.25
C LEU A 135 21.08 -21.31 39.49
N THR A 136 19.99 -20.80 40.06
CA THR A 136 18.74 -21.55 40.25
C THR A 136 18.12 -21.96 38.91
N LEU A 137 18.10 -21.06 37.92
CA LEU A 137 17.57 -21.37 36.59
C LEU A 137 18.44 -22.37 35.84
N ASP A 138 19.76 -22.26 35.96
CA ASP A 138 20.74 -23.15 35.34
C ASP A 138 20.64 -24.55 35.95
N GLU A 139 20.48 -24.67 37.28
CA GLU A 139 20.20 -25.94 37.95
C GLU A 139 18.93 -26.60 37.39
N VAL A 140 17.81 -25.88 37.42
CA VAL A 140 16.50 -26.38 36.94
C VAL A 140 16.61 -26.82 35.49
N THR A 141 17.21 -25.99 34.63
CA THR A 141 17.35 -26.28 33.20
C THR A 141 18.26 -27.47 32.96
N THR A 142 19.34 -27.61 33.72
CA THR A 142 20.29 -28.73 33.59
C THR A 142 19.65 -30.05 34.00
N VAL A 143 18.96 -30.09 35.14
CA VAL A 143 18.26 -31.30 35.61
C VAL A 143 17.13 -31.68 34.64
N CYS A 144 16.34 -30.71 34.18
CA CYS A 144 15.30 -30.95 33.17
C CYS A 144 15.90 -31.51 31.87
N HIS A 145 16.95 -30.89 31.35
CA HIS A 145 17.61 -31.33 30.11
C HIS A 145 18.17 -32.75 30.23
N ALA A 146 18.83 -33.09 31.35
CA ALA A 146 19.32 -34.45 31.60
C ALA A 146 18.18 -35.48 31.69
N ALA A 147 17.00 -35.07 32.18
CA ALA A 147 15.79 -35.87 32.18
C ALA A 147 15.11 -36.00 30.81
N GLY A 148 15.64 -35.36 29.76
CA GLY A 148 15.03 -35.33 28.42
C GLY A 148 13.87 -34.32 28.30
N LEU A 149 13.75 -33.40 29.26
CA LEU A 149 12.74 -32.35 29.26
C LEU A 149 13.29 -31.09 28.60
N GLU A 150 12.51 -30.50 27.70
CA GLU A 150 12.85 -29.25 27.04
C GLU A 150 12.16 -28.07 27.74
N THR A 151 12.86 -27.40 28.66
CA THR A 151 12.30 -26.28 29.43
C THR A 151 11.97 -25.09 28.52
N LYS A 152 10.67 -24.80 28.35
CA LYS A 152 10.18 -23.71 27.49
C LYS A 152 9.93 -22.42 28.24
N VAL A 153 9.50 -22.52 29.49
CA VAL A 153 9.13 -21.39 30.35
C VAL A 153 9.52 -21.75 31.77
N ILE A 154 10.12 -20.80 32.49
CA ILE A 154 10.27 -20.85 33.94
C ILE A 154 9.55 -19.64 34.51
N GLY A 155 8.47 -19.86 35.25
CA GLY A 155 7.64 -18.81 35.85
C GLY A 155 7.58 -18.91 37.37
N LEU A 156 6.70 -18.13 37.98
CA LEU A 156 6.51 -18.08 39.43
C LEU A 156 5.11 -18.60 39.80
N THR A 157 5.01 -19.52 40.78
CA THR A 157 3.73 -20.08 41.24
C THR A 157 2.74 -18.98 41.63
N ALA A 158 3.19 -17.96 42.37
CA ALA A 158 2.34 -16.83 42.75
C ALA A 158 1.68 -16.08 41.56
N ALA A 159 2.37 -16.01 40.40
CA ALA A 159 1.80 -15.41 39.19
C ALA A 159 0.88 -16.40 38.46
N ALA A 160 1.24 -17.68 38.42
CA ALA A 160 0.42 -18.73 37.81
C ALA A 160 -0.94 -18.90 38.52
N VAL A 161 -0.96 -18.80 39.85
CA VAL A 161 -2.18 -18.90 40.68
C VAL A 161 -3.20 -17.79 40.37
N ALA A 162 -2.76 -16.66 39.84
CA ALA A 162 -3.64 -15.57 39.43
C ALA A 162 -4.67 -15.99 38.37
N GLU A 163 -4.32 -16.98 37.53
CA GLU A 163 -5.21 -17.51 36.49
C GLU A 163 -6.48 -18.16 37.04
N PHE A 164 -6.40 -18.79 38.22
CA PHE A 164 -7.55 -19.42 38.85
C PHE A 164 -8.50 -18.38 39.43
N VAL A 165 -7.95 -17.34 40.08
CA VAL A 165 -8.75 -16.24 40.63
C VAL A 165 -9.46 -15.50 39.50
N ALA A 166 -8.75 -15.16 38.42
CA ALA A 166 -9.34 -14.50 37.26
C ALA A 166 -10.43 -15.34 36.56
N ARG A 167 -10.38 -16.67 36.68
CA ARG A 167 -11.44 -17.57 36.20
C ARG A 167 -12.63 -17.64 37.14
N ALA A 168 -12.37 -17.77 38.44
CA ALA A 168 -13.39 -17.90 39.46
C ALA A 168 -14.21 -16.59 39.63
N GLU A 169 -13.57 -15.44 39.45
CA GLU A 169 -14.22 -14.13 39.55
C GLU A 169 -14.88 -13.70 38.24
N GLY A 170 -14.55 -14.35 37.13
CA GLY A 170 -15.07 -14.01 35.80
C GLY A 170 -14.70 -12.59 35.35
N ALA A 171 -15.41 -12.09 34.33
CA ALA A 171 -15.27 -10.71 33.85
C ALA A 171 -16.10 -9.70 34.67
N VAL A 172 -16.36 -9.99 35.95
CA VAL A 172 -17.09 -9.05 36.81
C VAL A 172 -16.18 -7.85 37.05
N GLU A 173 -16.59 -6.67 36.59
CA GLU A 173 -15.88 -5.43 36.87
C GLU A 173 -15.87 -5.16 38.38
N GLN A 174 -14.75 -5.49 39.02
CA GLN A 174 -14.56 -5.14 40.43
C GLN A 174 -14.31 -3.63 40.55
N PRO A 175 -14.90 -2.98 41.58
CA PRO A 175 -14.56 -1.60 41.93
C PRO A 175 -13.05 -1.43 42.05
N ALA A 176 -12.53 -0.26 41.65
CA ALA A 176 -11.08 -0.02 41.53
C ALA A 176 -10.27 -0.25 42.83
N GLY A 177 -10.91 -0.23 43.99
CA GLY A 177 -10.28 -0.39 45.31
C GLY A 177 -10.31 -1.80 45.90
N ASN A 178 -11.07 -2.72 45.31
CA ASN A 178 -11.24 -4.07 45.87
C ASN A 178 -10.12 -4.99 45.38
N ALA A 179 -9.66 -5.86 46.27
CA ALA A 179 -8.65 -6.86 45.98
C ALA A 179 -9.03 -8.23 46.57
N SER A 180 -8.50 -9.25 45.94
CA SER A 180 -8.66 -10.64 46.35
C SER A 180 -7.36 -11.15 46.95
N LEU A 181 -7.46 -11.73 48.13
CA LEU A 181 -6.33 -12.39 48.79
C LEU A 181 -6.34 -13.86 48.39
N VAL A 182 -5.18 -14.43 48.08
CA VAL A 182 -5.00 -15.86 47.90
C VAL A 182 -4.07 -16.36 48.98
N VAL A 183 -4.47 -17.45 49.64
CA VAL A 183 -3.66 -18.19 50.62
C VAL A 183 -3.48 -19.60 50.07
N ALA A 184 -2.28 -19.91 49.59
CA ALA A 184 -1.92 -21.23 49.10
C ALA A 184 -0.96 -21.90 50.07
N ARG A 185 -1.17 -23.20 50.33
CA ARG A 185 -0.25 -24.01 51.16
C ARG A 185 0.29 -25.16 50.34
N HIS A 186 1.61 -25.32 50.38
CA HIS A 186 2.36 -26.39 49.73
C HIS A 186 3.24 -27.05 50.80
N GLY A 187 2.73 -28.11 51.42
CA GLY A 187 3.37 -28.73 52.59
C GLY A 187 3.50 -27.74 53.75
N TYR A 188 4.75 -27.36 54.09
CA TYR A 188 5.05 -26.38 55.15
C TYR A 188 5.22 -24.95 54.63
N ARG A 189 5.25 -24.75 53.31
CA ARG A 189 5.30 -23.39 52.74
C ARG A 189 3.89 -22.85 52.63
N ILE A 190 3.73 -21.58 52.97
CA ILE A 190 2.56 -20.81 52.59
C ILE A 190 2.96 -19.68 51.65
N GLU A 191 2.09 -19.44 50.68
CA GLU A 191 2.18 -18.32 49.76
C GLU A 191 0.93 -17.47 49.88
N ILE A 192 1.14 -16.17 50.05
CA ILE A 192 0.09 -15.19 50.20
C ILE A 192 0.23 -14.21 49.06
N SER A 193 -0.79 -14.15 48.21
CA SER A 193 -0.81 -13.26 47.04
C SER A 193 -2.02 -12.34 47.10
N VAL A 194 -1.85 -11.08 46.71
CA VAL A 194 -2.95 -10.11 46.62
C VAL A 194 -3.11 -9.71 45.17
N LEU A 195 -4.33 -9.84 44.66
CA LEU A 195 -4.68 -9.57 43.29
C LEU A 195 -5.73 -8.48 43.21
N ARG A 196 -5.69 -7.70 42.13
CA ARG A 196 -6.71 -6.70 41.79
C ARG A 196 -6.89 -6.68 40.30
N ARG A 197 -8.13 -6.81 39.83
CA ARG A 197 -8.47 -6.82 38.40
C ARG A 197 -7.56 -7.76 37.60
N SER A 198 -7.39 -9.00 38.09
CA SER A 198 -6.55 -10.02 37.44
C SER A 198 -5.05 -9.69 37.37
N HIS A 199 -4.56 -8.73 38.16
CA HIS A 199 -3.13 -8.42 38.28
C HIS A 199 -2.62 -8.79 39.67
N LEU A 200 -1.50 -9.51 39.73
CA LEU A 200 -0.77 -9.74 40.96
C LEU A 200 -0.17 -8.41 41.45
N LEU A 201 -0.62 -7.92 42.60
CA LEU A 201 -0.13 -6.68 43.21
C LEU A 201 1.00 -6.92 44.19
N PHE A 202 0.94 -8.04 44.89
CA PHE A 202 1.83 -8.36 46.00
C PHE A 202 1.88 -9.87 46.19
N SER A 203 3.05 -10.37 46.58
CA SER A 203 3.22 -11.76 46.92
C SER A 203 4.26 -11.92 48.02
N HIS A 204 3.93 -12.73 49.00
CA HIS A 204 4.72 -13.05 50.18
C HIS A 204 4.76 -14.57 50.37
N SER A 205 5.87 -15.09 50.86
CA SER A 205 6.01 -16.49 51.24
C SER A 205 6.58 -16.58 52.64
N SER A 206 6.16 -17.60 53.38
CA SER A 206 6.77 -17.97 54.64
C SER A 206 6.71 -19.48 54.83
N ARG A 207 7.46 -19.99 55.80
CA ARG A 207 7.39 -21.39 56.22
C ARG A 207 6.69 -21.47 57.57
N LEU A 208 5.72 -22.36 57.65
CA LEU A 208 5.06 -22.70 58.90
C LEU A 208 6.03 -23.50 59.77
N PRO A 209 6.02 -23.29 61.11
CA PRO A 209 6.78 -24.13 62.03
C PRO A 209 6.37 -25.59 61.91
N ASP A 210 7.35 -26.50 62.04
CA ASP A 210 7.10 -27.94 62.09
C ASP A 210 6.38 -28.28 63.42
N GLY A 211 5.18 -28.86 63.36
CA GLY A 211 4.56 -29.52 64.52
C GLY A 211 3.06 -29.31 64.74
N ALA A 212 2.31 -30.39 64.49
CA ALA A 212 1.46 -31.16 65.43
C ALA A 212 0.64 -30.46 66.54
N SER A 213 0.38 -29.15 66.45
CA SER A 213 -0.27 -28.39 67.53
C SER A 213 -1.76 -28.10 67.30
N GLY A 214 -2.33 -28.49 66.14
CA GLY A 214 -3.71 -28.16 65.80
C GLY A 214 -3.99 -26.65 65.67
N GLN A 215 -2.95 -25.81 65.75
CA GLN A 215 -3.01 -24.35 65.66
C GLN A 215 -2.51 -23.82 64.30
N GLU A 216 -2.42 -24.68 63.29
CA GLU A 216 -1.90 -24.33 61.96
C GLU A 216 -2.72 -23.19 61.32
N ALA A 217 -4.05 -23.21 61.45
CA ALA A 217 -4.91 -22.14 60.98
C ALA A 217 -4.55 -20.77 61.61
N GLN A 218 -4.22 -20.74 62.91
CA GLN A 218 -3.83 -19.51 63.59
C GLN A 218 -2.46 -19.01 63.14
N ALA A 219 -1.51 -19.92 62.87
CA ALA A 219 -0.21 -19.57 62.30
C ALA A 219 -0.36 -18.96 60.90
N ILE A 220 -1.22 -19.54 60.05
CA ILE A 220 -1.55 -19.00 58.72
C ILE A 220 -2.17 -17.59 58.84
N VAL A 221 -3.14 -17.39 59.74
CA VAL A 221 -3.76 -16.07 59.97
C VAL A 221 -2.74 -15.02 60.43
N ALA A 222 -1.76 -15.42 61.26
CA ALA A 222 -0.69 -14.53 61.68
C ALA A 222 0.23 -14.11 60.52
N GLU A 223 0.54 -15.04 59.62
CA GLU A 223 1.32 -14.75 58.41
C GLU A 223 0.55 -13.91 57.39
N VAL A 224 -0.76 -14.16 57.21
CA VAL A 224 -1.65 -13.29 56.43
C VAL A 224 -1.65 -11.87 56.99
N SER A 225 -1.72 -11.72 58.31
CA SER A 225 -1.66 -10.41 58.95
C SER A 225 -0.32 -9.71 58.68
N ARG A 226 0.81 -10.44 58.75
CA ARG A 226 2.15 -9.91 58.41
C ARG A 226 2.26 -9.49 56.95
N ALA A 227 1.78 -10.32 56.03
CA ALA A 227 1.74 -10.02 54.60
C ALA A 227 0.94 -8.74 54.29
N LEU A 228 -0.24 -8.57 54.91
CA LEU A 228 -1.06 -7.36 54.73
C LEU A 228 -0.43 -6.11 55.35
N VAL A 229 0.32 -6.24 56.46
CA VAL A 229 1.10 -5.13 57.02
C VAL A 229 2.23 -4.74 56.06
N ALA A 230 2.96 -5.71 55.50
CA ALA A 230 4.01 -5.45 54.51
C ALA A 230 3.44 -4.77 53.25
N LEU A 231 2.27 -5.20 52.76
CA LEU A 231 1.57 -4.57 51.65
C LEU A 231 1.23 -3.10 51.93
N ARG A 232 0.69 -2.78 53.12
CA ARG A 232 0.41 -1.39 53.51
C ARG A 232 1.68 -0.53 53.54
N GLY A 233 2.81 -1.11 53.95
CA GLY A 233 4.13 -0.45 53.91
C GLY A 233 4.58 -0.01 52.51
N THR A 234 4.00 -0.57 51.43
CA THR A 234 4.26 -0.16 50.05
C THR A 234 3.45 1.06 49.60
N GLY A 235 2.68 1.70 50.49
CA GLY A 235 1.80 2.83 50.15
C GLY A 235 0.57 2.42 49.33
N THR A 236 0.26 1.13 49.27
CA THR A 236 -0.92 0.62 48.56
C THR A 236 -2.04 0.33 49.55
N GLU A 237 -3.03 1.20 49.56
CA GLU A 237 -4.29 0.93 50.22
C GLU A 237 -5.14 -0.01 49.34
N VAL A 238 -5.60 -1.09 49.95
CA VAL A 238 -6.44 -2.10 49.29
C VAL A 238 -7.41 -2.64 50.30
N LYS A 239 -8.67 -2.71 49.91
CA LYS A 239 -9.72 -3.37 50.68
C LYS A 239 -9.82 -4.82 50.20
N ILE A 240 -9.55 -5.77 51.08
CA ILE A 240 -9.73 -7.19 50.77
C ILE A 240 -11.23 -7.50 50.77
N GLU A 241 -11.78 -7.85 49.61
CA GLU A 241 -13.20 -8.19 49.45
C GLU A 241 -13.44 -9.68 49.67
N ARG A 242 -12.47 -10.51 49.25
CA ARG A 242 -12.58 -11.97 49.26
C ARG A 242 -11.23 -12.61 49.51
N VAL A 243 -11.26 -13.77 50.14
CA VAL A 243 -10.10 -14.65 50.27
C VAL A 243 -10.36 -15.96 49.52
N TRP A 244 -9.39 -16.35 48.71
CA TRP A 244 -9.33 -17.64 48.05
C TRP A 244 -8.31 -18.52 48.75
N THR A 245 -8.64 -19.77 49.03
CA THR A 245 -7.70 -20.72 49.66
C THR A 245 -7.38 -21.86 48.71
N LEU A 246 -6.10 -22.12 48.50
CA LEU A 246 -5.56 -23.29 47.81
C LEU A 246 -4.95 -24.23 48.85
N VAL A 247 -5.82 -25.00 49.50
CA VAL A 247 -5.52 -25.93 50.59
C VAL A 247 -6.42 -27.17 50.45
N SER A 248 -6.16 -28.21 51.25
CA SER A 248 -7.05 -29.38 51.29
C SER A 248 -8.47 -29.01 51.77
N ALA A 249 -9.49 -29.79 51.41
CA ALA A 249 -10.87 -29.48 51.80
C ALA A 249 -11.07 -29.41 53.32
N ALA A 250 -10.45 -30.34 54.08
CA ALA A 250 -10.52 -30.35 55.54
C ALA A 250 -9.83 -29.12 56.17
N GLU A 251 -8.70 -28.69 55.58
CA GLU A 251 -7.99 -27.50 56.06
C GLU A 251 -8.76 -26.21 55.71
N HIS A 252 -9.44 -26.17 54.56
CA HIS A 252 -10.27 -25.05 54.17
C HIS A 252 -11.35 -24.75 55.20
N GLU A 253 -12.07 -25.77 55.70
CA GLU A 253 -13.14 -25.58 56.68
C GLU A 253 -12.62 -24.89 57.96
N GLN A 254 -11.46 -25.30 58.46
CA GLN A 254 -10.84 -24.70 59.66
C GLN A 254 -10.29 -23.30 59.40
N LEU A 255 -9.67 -23.10 58.24
CA LEU A 255 -9.03 -21.85 57.86
C LEU A 255 -10.05 -20.76 57.50
N ALA A 256 -11.17 -21.14 56.87
CA ALA A 256 -12.22 -20.24 56.44
C ALA A 256 -12.83 -19.47 57.62
N GLU A 257 -13.17 -20.15 58.71
CA GLU A 257 -13.71 -19.50 59.91
C GLU A 257 -12.69 -18.51 60.51
N SER A 258 -11.43 -18.92 60.59
CA SER A 258 -10.37 -18.12 61.21
C SER A 258 -10.01 -16.88 60.38
N LEU A 259 -9.95 -17.01 59.06
CA LEU A 259 -9.75 -15.88 58.14
C LEU A 259 -10.97 -14.96 58.09
N HIS A 260 -12.18 -15.51 58.08
CA HIS A 260 -13.42 -14.73 58.11
C HIS A 260 -13.48 -13.86 59.37
N ARG A 261 -13.20 -14.42 60.56
CA ARG A 261 -13.13 -13.65 61.82
C ARG A 261 -12.10 -12.52 61.78
N ARG A 262 -10.97 -12.73 61.12
CA ARG A 262 -9.86 -11.75 61.09
C ARG A 262 -10.07 -10.62 60.09
N LEU A 263 -10.63 -10.94 58.92
CA LEU A 263 -10.68 -10.05 57.75
C LEU A 263 -12.10 -9.58 57.42
N SER A 264 -13.13 -10.16 58.05
CA SER A 264 -14.55 -9.83 57.85
C SER A 264 -14.98 -9.89 56.38
N CYS A 265 -14.46 -10.87 55.64
CA CYS A 265 -14.73 -11.06 54.21
C CYS A 265 -15.04 -12.53 53.90
N GLU A 266 -15.60 -12.76 52.72
CA GLU A 266 -15.94 -14.09 52.25
C GLU A 266 -14.67 -14.91 51.98
N VAL A 267 -14.64 -16.17 52.45
CA VAL A 267 -13.54 -17.10 52.18
C VAL A 267 -14.07 -18.24 51.32
N ARG A 268 -13.47 -18.47 50.16
CA ARG A 268 -13.87 -19.52 49.21
C ARG A 268 -12.71 -20.47 48.90
N PRO A 269 -12.97 -21.77 48.73
CA PRO A 269 -11.96 -22.69 48.26
C PRO A 269 -11.72 -22.47 46.77
N LEU A 270 -10.48 -22.66 46.34
CA LEU A 270 -10.11 -22.66 44.93
C LEU A 270 -9.63 -24.07 44.57
N ASP A 271 -10.17 -24.63 43.48
CA ASP A 271 -9.78 -25.97 43.02
C ASP A 271 -9.07 -25.86 41.66
N PRO A 272 -7.74 -26.14 41.59
CA PRO A 272 -7.00 -26.12 40.33
C PRO A 272 -7.57 -27.05 39.25
N LEU A 273 -8.12 -28.20 39.64
CA LEU A 273 -8.66 -29.18 38.69
C LEU A 273 -10.00 -28.73 38.10
N SER A 274 -10.73 -27.83 38.76
CA SER A 274 -11.99 -27.29 38.24
C SER A 274 -11.78 -26.29 37.08
N ALA A 275 -10.58 -25.75 36.94
CA ALA A 275 -10.24 -24.77 35.90
C ALA A 275 -9.85 -25.39 34.55
N VAL A 276 -9.70 -26.72 34.50
CA VAL A 276 -9.23 -27.47 33.33
C VAL A 276 -10.07 -28.74 33.14
N GLU A 277 -9.97 -29.35 31.96
CA GLU A 277 -10.54 -30.68 31.77
C GLU A 277 -9.60 -31.72 32.39
N CYS A 278 -10.15 -32.72 33.06
CA CYS A 278 -9.37 -33.78 33.68
C CYS A 278 -9.93 -35.14 33.28
N ASP A 279 -9.05 -36.10 33.06
CA ASP A 279 -9.46 -37.50 32.94
C ASP A 279 -9.95 -38.01 34.31
N ALA A 280 -10.96 -38.88 34.31
CA ALA A 280 -11.62 -39.34 35.55
C ALA A 280 -10.64 -39.98 36.54
N GLY A 281 -9.63 -40.70 36.04
CA GLY A 281 -8.58 -41.31 36.86
C GLY A 281 -7.70 -40.29 37.59
N VAL A 282 -7.50 -39.10 37.02
CA VAL A 282 -6.74 -38.01 37.66
C VAL A 282 -7.52 -37.48 38.87
N VAL A 283 -8.78 -37.13 38.67
CA VAL A 283 -9.62 -36.55 39.73
C VAL A 283 -9.75 -37.49 40.93
N ALA A 284 -9.82 -38.81 40.68
CA ALA A 284 -9.91 -39.83 41.73
C ALA A 284 -8.57 -40.09 42.45
N ALA A 285 -7.44 -40.03 41.75
CA ALA A 285 -6.12 -40.32 42.32
C ALA A 285 -5.49 -39.13 43.06
N THR A 286 -5.92 -37.90 42.77
CA THR A 286 -5.35 -36.68 43.36
C THR A 286 -6.03 -36.30 44.68
N THR A 287 -5.42 -36.68 45.80
CA THR A 287 -5.87 -36.31 47.15
C THR A 287 -5.63 -34.83 47.45
N ASP A 288 -4.41 -34.34 47.21
CA ASP A 288 -4.06 -32.94 47.41
C ASP A 288 -3.97 -32.22 46.06
N ARG A 289 -5.02 -31.46 45.75
CA ARG A 289 -5.14 -30.73 44.48
C ARG A 289 -4.30 -29.45 44.47
N ALA A 290 -3.95 -28.91 45.65
CA ALA A 290 -3.20 -27.66 45.76
C ALA A 290 -1.77 -27.79 45.20
N LEU A 291 -1.16 -28.99 45.31
CA LEU A 291 0.16 -29.33 44.76
C LEU A 291 0.29 -29.13 43.24
N PHE A 292 -0.82 -29.01 42.53
CA PHE A 292 -0.86 -28.87 41.08
C PHE A 292 -1.28 -27.47 40.64
N ALA A 293 -1.45 -26.53 41.58
CA ALA A 293 -1.82 -25.15 41.29
C ALA A 293 -0.75 -24.44 40.42
N GLY A 294 0.53 -24.54 40.78
CA GLY A 294 1.62 -23.97 39.97
C GLY A 294 1.65 -24.53 38.54
N PRO A 295 1.72 -25.85 38.34
CA PRO A 295 1.75 -26.49 37.02
C PRO A 295 0.55 -26.16 36.15
N ILE A 296 -0.67 -26.28 36.70
CA ILE A 296 -1.90 -26.02 35.96
C ILE A 296 -2.01 -24.52 35.64
N GLY A 297 -1.67 -23.65 36.60
CA GLY A 297 -1.64 -22.21 36.39
C GLY A 297 -0.69 -21.81 35.26
N MET A 298 0.50 -22.43 35.19
CA MET A 298 1.46 -22.20 34.10
C MET A 298 0.93 -22.65 32.73
N LEU A 299 0.22 -23.78 32.67
CA LEU A 299 -0.45 -24.23 31.44
C LEU A 299 -1.54 -23.23 31.00
N LEU A 300 -2.37 -22.77 31.93
CA LEU A 300 -3.41 -21.79 31.66
C LEU A 300 -2.80 -20.46 31.19
N SER A 301 -1.79 -19.94 31.89
CA SER A 301 -1.07 -18.72 31.49
C SER A 301 -0.41 -18.81 30.12
N ARG A 302 -0.10 -20.00 29.63
CA ARG A 302 0.54 -20.17 28.31
C ARG A 302 -0.46 -20.36 27.17
N TYR A 303 -1.54 -21.12 27.41
CA TYR A 303 -2.44 -21.59 26.33
C TYR A 303 -3.85 -20.99 26.38
N ASP A 304 -4.22 -20.33 27.48
CA ASP A 304 -5.50 -19.65 27.68
C ASP A 304 -5.32 -18.46 28.66
N ALA A 305 -4.37 -17.57 28.41
CA ALA A 305 -3.97 -16.56 29.38
C ALA A 305 -5.10 -15.56 29.69
N ARG A 306 -5.45 -15.38 30.97
CA ARG A 306 -6.31 -14.28 31.45
C ARG A 306 -5.54 -13.24 32.24
N VAL A 307 -4.35 -13.60 32.72
CA VAL A 307 -3.49 -12.72 33.52
C VAL A 307 -2.11 -12.59 32.89
N PRO A 308 -1.39 -11.48 33.12
CA PRO A 308 0.02 -11.37 32.74
C PRO A 308 0.88 -12.39 33.52
N ALA A 309 1.66 -13.19 32.80
CA ALA A 309 2.58 -14.17 33.39
C ALA A 309 4.01 -13.64 33.53
N ILE A 310 4.79 -14.29 34.39
CA ILE A 310 6.24 -14.09 34.55
C ILE A 310 6.96 -15.21 33.79
N ASP A 311 7.96 -14.84 33.00
CA ASP A 311 8.82 -15.78 32.27
C ASP A 311 10.30 -15.36 32.41
N PHE A 312 11.05 -16.11 33.21
CA PHE A 312 12.46 -15.87 33.45
C PHE A 312 13.37 -16.36 32.30
N LEU A 313 12.88 -17.23 31.41
CA LEU A 313 13.61 -17.67 30.22
C LEU A 313 13.43 -16.70 29.05
N SER A 314 12.24 -16.10 28.93
CA SER A 314 11.94 -15.04 27.97
C SER A 314 11.47 -13.75 28.63
N PRO A 315 12.34 -13.04 29.40
CA PRO A 315 11.96 -11.78 30.03
C PRO A 315 11.44 -10.73 29.06
N ARG A 316 10.59 -9.82 29.55
CA ARG A 316 10.12 -8.67 28.77
C ARG A 316 11.31 -7.81 28.29
N ARG A 317 11.38 -7.59 26.97
CA ARG A 317 12.42 -6.80 26.31
C ARG A 317 11.80 -5.61 25.57
N PRO A 318 12.55 -4.51 25.40
CA PRO A 318 12.10 -3.40 24.55
C PRO A 318 11.77 -3.93 23.15
N PRO A 319 10.69 -3.45 22.51
CA PRO A 319 10.39 -3.85 21.15
C PRO A 319 11.56 -3.46 20.25
N VAL A 320 12.05 -4.42 19.47
CA VAL A 320 13.12 -4.17 18.50
C VAL A 320 12.56 -3.21 17.45
N LYS A 321 12.96 -1.94 17.51
CA LYS A 321 12.66 -0.95 16.46
C LYS A 321 13.35 -1.40 15.18
N ARG A 322 12.63 -2.17 14.35
CA ARG A 322 13.12 -2.62 13.05
C ARG A 322 13.36 -1.36 12.21
N ASP A 323 14.57 -1.21 11.70
CA ASP A 323 14.93 -0.08 10.85
C ASP A 323 14.11 -0.13 9.55
N SER A 324 13.01 0.62 9.55
CA SER A 324 12.06 0.67 8.44
C SER A 324 12.62 1.43 7.25
N ARG A 325 13.73 2.18 7.41
CA ARG A 325 14.32 3.00 6.35
C ARG A 325 14.77 2.15 5.17
N LYS A 326 15.45 1.02 5.43
CA LYS A 326 15.86 0.08 4.37
C LYS A 326 14.66 -0.47 3.60
N ARG A 327 13.60 -0.85 4.32
CA ARG A 327 12.36 -1.37 3.71
C ARG A 327 11.64 -0.27 2.90
N GLN A 328 11.58 0.95 3.40
CA GLN A 328 10.99 2.10 2.71
C GLN A 328 11.78 2.47 1.45
N LEU A 329 13.12 2.45 1.50
CA LEU A 329 13.98 2.67 0.33
C LEU A 329 13.78 1.60 -0.74
N VAL A 330 13.69 0.32 -0.35
CA VAL A 330 13.40 -0.78 -1.29
C VAL A 330 12.03 -0.61 -1.94
N LEU A 331 10.99 -0.27 -1.16
CA LEU A 331 9.66 -0.02 -1.67
C LEU A 331 9.60 1.21 -2.61
N ALA A 332 10.30 2.29 -2.26
CA ALA A 332 10.42 3.47 -3.10
C ALA A 332 11.14 3.18 -4.42
N GLY A 333 12.24 2.40 -4.37
CA GLY A 333 12.97 1.94 -5.56
C GLY A 333 12.10 1.07 -6.47
N ALA A 334 11.34 0.13 -5.91
CA ALA A 334 10.40 -0.68 -6.68
C ALA A 334 9.28 0.16 -7.31
N GLY A 335 8.76 1.16 -6.59
CA GLY A 335 7.78 2.12 -7.12
C GLY A 335 8.34 2.91 -8.30
N ALA A 336 9.54 3.47 -8.17
CA ALA A 336 10.21 4.22 -9.24
C ALA A 336 10.46 3.36 -10.49
N ALA A 337 10.95 2.13 -10.31
CA ALA A 337 11.17 1.19 -11.42
C ALA A 337 9.86 0.86 -12.16
N THR A 338 8.75 0.70 -11.44
CA THR A 338 7.43 0.45 -12.02
C THR A 338 6.96 1.62 -12.87
N VAL A 339 7.15 2.86 -12.40
CA VAL A 339 6.80 4.07 -13.17
C VAL A 339 7.62 4.15 -14.45
N VAL A 340 8.93 3.90 -14.39
CA VAL A 340 9.80 3.90 -15.57
C VAL A 340 9.36 2.83 -16.58
N ALA A 341 9.05 1.62 -16.12
CA ALA A 341 8.57 0.55 -16.98
C ALA A 341 7.24 0.91 -17.67
N LEU A 342 6.30 1.53 -16.94
CA LEU A 342 5.03 2.00 -17.51
C LEU A 342 5.25 3.08 -18.56
N LEU A 343 6.11 4.08 -18.29
CA LEU A 343 6.42 5.13 -19.26
C LEU A 343 7.07 4.57 -20.53
N ALA A 344 8.03 3.64 -20.38
CA ALA A 344 8.65 2.96 -21.51
C ALA A 344 7.63 2.17 -22.34
N PHE A 345 6.71 1.47 -21.68
CA PHE A 345 5.62 0.74 -22.33
C PHE A 345 4.67 1.67 -23.10
N PHE A 346 4.23 2.78 -22.49
CA PHE A 346 3.40 3.79 -23.16
C PHE A 346 4.10 4.40 -24.37
N GLN A 347 5.40 4.71 -24.25
CA GLN A 347 6.16 5.28 -25.35
C GLN A 347 6.32 4.28 -26.50
N TRP A 348 6.53 2.99 -26.19
CA TRP A 348 6.62 1.95 -27.19
C TRP A 348 5.31 1.77 -27.96
N GLN A 349 4.17 1.78 -27.26
CA GLN A 349 2.85 1.73 -27.91
C GLN A 349 2.60 2.94 -28.83
N ARG A 350 3.03 4.14 -28.41
CA ARG A 350 2.90 5.35 -29.21
C ARG A 350 3.73 5.29 -30.50
N ILE A 351 4.98 4.83 -30.41
CA ILE A 351 5.86 4.67 -31.57
C ILE A 351 5.25 3.67 -32.56
N LYS A 352 4.80 2.52 -32.07
CA LYS A 352 4.17 1.50 -32.92
C LYS A 352 2.95 2.04 -33.68
N ARG A 353 2.10 2.83 -33.01
CA ARG A 353 0.92 3.45 -33.64
C ARG A 353 1.32 4.47 -34.73
N LEU A 354 2.40 5.21 -34.52
CA LEU A 354 2.91 6.16 -35.53
C LEU A 354 3.50 5.42 -36.73
N ASP A 355 4.22 4.32 -36.51
CA ASP A 355 4.75 3.49 -37.59
C ASP A 355 3.61 2.87 -38.43
N ASP A 356 2.55 2.39 -37.77
CA ASP A 356 1.36 1.87 -38.45
C ASP A 356 0.65 2.97 -39.29
N GLU A 357 0.60 4.21 -38.78
CA GLU A 357 0.01 5.35 -39.51
C GLU A 357 0.87 5.78 -40.71
N ILE A 358 2.21 5.76 -40.57
CA ILE A 358 3.14 6.01 -41.67
C ILE A 358 2.97 4.94 -42.76
N ALA A 359 2.85 3.67 -42.36
CA ALA A 359 2.64 2.57 -43.29
C ALA A 359 1.33 2.73 -44.09
N ASP A 360 0.23 3.09 -43.41
CA ASP A 360 -1.08 3.34 -44.05
C ASP A 360 -1.04 4.56 -44.99
N ARG A 361 -0.39 5.66 -44.58
CA ARG A 361 -0.24 6.87 -45.40
C ARG A 361 0.59 6.60 -46.65
N ASN A 362 1.70 5.89 -46.54
CA ASN A 362 2.54 5.52 -47.69
C ASN A 362 1.78 4.61 -48.66
N ALA A 363 0.97 3.66 -48.15
CA ALA A 363 0.12 2.82 -48.99
C ALA A 363 -0.91 3.65 -49.77
N LYS A 364 -1.55 4.64 -49.11
CA LYS A 364 -2.48 5.58 -49.76
C LYS A 364 -1.79 6.46 -50.80
N GLU A 365 -0.60 6.98 -50.50
CA GLU A 365 0.16 7.80 -51.44
C GLU A 365 0.50 7.01 -52.70
N ASN A 366 0.96 5.76 -52.55
CA ASN A 366 1.23 4.87 -53.69
C ASN A 366 -0.03 4.63 -54.54
N GLN A 367 -1.19 4.37 -53.92
CA GLN A 367 -2.46 4.21 -54.65
C GLN A 367 -2.89 5.48 -55.40
N LEU A 368 -2.73 6.66 -54.79
CA LEU A 368 -3.05 7.92 -55.46
C LEU A 368 -2.10 8.21 -56.62
N ASN A 369 -0.80 7.96 -56.45
CA ASN A 369 0.19 8.13 -57.51
C ASN A 369 -0.08 7.21 -58.70
N GLU A 370 -0.53 5.98 -58.46
CA GLU A 370 -0.96 5.05 -59.50
C GLU A 370 -2.17 5.62 -60.28
N LYS A 371 -3.18 6.12 -59.58
CA LYS A 371 -4.35 6.78 -60.20
C LYS A 371 -3.96 8.03 -61.00
N LEU A 372 -3.04 8.84 -60.48
CA LEU A 372 -2.53 10.02 -61.19
C LEU A 372 -1.79 9.63 -62.47
N ASN A 373 -0.97 8.59 -62.43
CA ASN A 373 -0.28 8.10 -63.63
C ASN A 373 -1.25 7.58 -64.69
N LEU A 374 -2.38 6.98 -64.30
CA LEU A 374 -3.44 6.59 -65.24
C LEU A 374 -4.13 7.79 -65.90
N LEU A 375 -4.25 8.93 -65.21
CA LEU A 375 -4.98 10.12 -65.69
C LEU A 375 -4.12 11.09 -66.52
N LYS A 376 -2.78 11.10 -66.35
CA LYS A 376 -1.82 11.95 -67.10
C LYS A 376 -2.04 12.02 -68.61
N PRO A 377 -2.20 10.91 -69.36
CA PRO A 377 -2.37 10.98 -70.82
C PRO A 377 -3.66 11.71 -71.23
N THR A 378 -4.71 11.64 -70.40
CA THR A 378 -5.97 12.34 -70.65
C THR A 378 -5.84 13.85 -70.47
N THR A 379 -5.10 14.29 -69.44
CA THR A 379 -4.83 15.71 -69.22
C THR A 379 -3.90 16.31 -70.28
N GLU A 380 -2.93 15.55 -70.78
CA GLU A 380 -2.04 16.00 -71.86
C GLU A 380 -2.80 16.17 -73.19
N ALA A 381 -3.70 15.24 -73.52
CA ALA A 381 -4.57 15.34 -74.69
C ALA A 381 -5.47 16.59 -74.62
N ALA A 382 -6.10 16.85 -73.48
CA ALA A 382 -6.91 18.05 -73.27
C ALA A 382 -6.08 19.35 -73.41
N GLY A 383 -4.83 19.35 -72.94
CA GLY A 383 -3.93 20.49 -73.07
C GLY A 383 -3.50 20.80 -74.51
N GLN A 384 -3.42 19.81 -75.39
CA GLN A 384 -3.11 20.04 -76.81
C GLN A 384 -4.29 20.67 -77.56
N VAL A 385 -5.52 20.25 -77.26
CA VAL A 385 -6.74 20.82 -77.86
C VAL A 385 -6.87 22.31 -77.52
N ALA A 386 -6.67 22.68 -76.25
CA ALA A 386 -6.73 24.08 -75.81
C ALA A 386 -5.68 24.98 -76.49
N LYS A 387 -4.48 24.44 -76.77
CA LYS A 387 -3.42 25.18 -77.48
C LYS A 387 -3.77 25.49 -78.93
N TRP A 388 -4.42 24.56 -79.64
CA TRP A 388 -4.86 24.76 -81.03
C TRP A 388 -5.92 25.87 -81.14
N GLU A 389 -6.90 25.85 -80.24
CA GLU A 389 -7.98 26.85 -80.20
C GLU A 389 -7.45 28.26 -79.94
N SER A 390 -6.49 28.42 -79.02
CA SER A 390 -5.91 29.72 -78.66
C SER A 390 -4.97 30.35 -79.71
N ALA A 391 -4.54 29.60 -80.73
CA ALA A 391 -3.48 30.02 -81.65
C ALA A 391 -3.95 30.46 -83.05
N SER A 392 -5.26 30.38 -83.33
CA SER A 392 -5.82 30.74 -84.64
C SER A 392 -6.34 32.19 -84.65
N PRO A 393 -5.91 33.05 -85.60
CA PRO A 393 -6.46 34.40 -85.76
C PRO A 393 -7.95 34.35 -86.13
N ASP A 394 -8.70 35.38 -85.75
CA ASP A 394 -10.08 35.56 -86.22
C ASP A 394 -10.08 36.11 -87.65
N TRP A 395 -10.33 35.23 -88.63
CA TRP A 395 -10.27 35.59 -90.05
C TRP A 395 -11.31 36.62 -90.48
N LEU A 396 -12.39 36.77 -89.73
CA LEU A 396 -13.44 37.74 -90.06
C LEU A 396 -12.96 39.16 -89.75
N ASP A 397 -12.29 39.36 -88.63
CA ASP A 397 -11.69 40.66 -88.26
C ASP A 397 -10.60 41.06 -89.28
N GLU A 398 -9.78 40.11 -89.71
CA GLU A 398 -8.71 40.37 -90.69
C GLU A 398 -9.25 40.75 -92.09
N LEU A 399 -10.41 40.23 -92.49
CA LEU A 399 -11.07 40.61 -93.74
C LEU A 399 -11.62 42.04 -93.70
N VAL A 400 -12.13 42.47 -92.55
CA VAL A 400 -12.61 43.85 -92.35
C VAL A 400 -11.44 44.82 -92.46
N GLU A 401 -10.34 44.56 -91.76
CA GLU A 401 -9.17 45.44 -91.79
C GLU A 401 -8.52 45.50 -93.18
N LEU A 402 -8.50 44.38 -93.91
CA LEU A 402 -8.08 44.36 -95.30
C LEU A 402 -8.94 45.28 -96.17
N THR A 403 -10.27 45.23 -95.97
CA THR A 403 -11.22 46.02 -96.76
C THR A 403 -11.07 47.52 -96.50
N ASP A 404 -10.91 47.92 -95.23
CA ASP A 404 -10.75 49.33 -94.84
C ASP A 404 -9.46 49.97 -95.39
N ARG A 405 -8.38 49.20 -95.53
CA ARG A 405 -7.09 49.70 -96.05
C ARG A 405 -7.06 49.80 -97.58
N MET A 406 -8.02 49.21 -98.28
CA MET A 406 -8.03 49.19 -99.74
C MET A 406 -8.54 50.51 -100.34
N PRO A 407 -7.93 51.02 -101.42
CA PRO A 407 -8.45 52.18 -102.14
C PRO A 407 -9.85 51.92 -102.70
N ALA A 408 -10.58 53.00 -103.00
CA ALA A 408 -11.87 52.92 -103.67
C ALA A 408 -11.77 52.10 -104.98
N THR A 409 -12.84 51.38 -105.31
CA THR A 409 -12.88 50.40 -106.40
C THR A 409 -12.46 50.99 -107.75
N GLU A 410 -12.74 52.28 -107.99
CA GLU A 410 -12.33 53.01 -109.21
C GLU A 410 -10.80 53.02 -109.44
N LYS A 411 -10.01 52.79 -108.38
CA LYS A 411 -8.54 52.75 -108.43
C LYS A 411 -8.02 51.33 -108.48
N VAL A 412 -8.57 50.44 -107.65
CA VAL A 412 -8.10 49.06 -107.45
C VAL A 412 -9.28 48.11 -107.26
N TYR A 413 -9.25 46.96 -107.95
CA TYR A 413 -10.25 45.90 -107.85
C TYR A 413 -9.57 44.55 -107.53
N LEU A 414 -10.04 43.85 -106.48
CA LEU A 414 -9.54 42.52 -106.11
C LEU A 414 -10.34 41.42 -106.81
N SER A 415 -9.63 40.46 -107.41
CA SER A 415 -10.21 39.29 -108.08
C SER A 415 -10.21 38.03 -107.21
N SER A 416 -9.26 37.89 -106.28
CA SER A 416 -9.15 36.71 -105.39
C SER A 416 -8.56 37.08 -104.04
N ILE A 417 -9.02 36.40 -102.98
CA ILE A 417 -8.53 36.49 -101.60
C ILE A 417 -8.49 35.08 -100.97
N ASP A 418 -7.33 34.66 -100.46
CA ASP A 418 -7.13 33.38 -99.76
C ASP A 418 -6.56 33.56 -98.35
N PHE A 419 -7.15 32.90 -97.34
CA PHE A 419 -6.70 32.90 -95.94
C PHE A 419 -6.00 31.58 -95.56
N ARG A 420 -4.75 31.67 -95.09
CA ARG A 420 -3.96 30.49 -94.71
C ARG A 420 -3.60 30.51 -93.22
N PRO A 421 -4.10 29.56 -92.40
CA PRO A 421 -3.83 29.54 -90.97
C PRO A 421 -2.42 29.12 -90.61
N ARG A 422 -2.04 29.43 -89.36
CA ARG A 422 -0.74 29.12 -88.81
C ARG A 422 -0.50 27.61 -88.88
N ASN A 423 0.52 27.21 -89.64
CA ASN A 423 0.97 25.83 -89.71
C ASN A 423 2.39 25.75 -89.14
N GLY A 424 2.50 25.21 -87.92
CA GLY A 424 3.76 25.15 -87.17
C GLY A 424 4.36 26.54 -86.89
N THR A 425 5.50 26.81 -87.52
CA THR A 425 6.30 28.03 -87.33
C THR A 425 6.01 29.12 -88.36
N GLN A 426 5.23 28.84 -89.42
CA GLN A 426 4.90 29.83 -90.45
C GLN A 426 3.77 30.74 -89.97
N PRO A 427 3.90 32.08 -90.10
CA PRO A 427 2.83 33.00 -89.73
C PRO A 427 1.61 32.82 -90.65
N PRO A 428 0.41 33.21 -90.19
CA PRO A 428 -0.77 33.25 -91.04
C PRO A 428 -0.58 34.23 -92.20
N VAL A 429 -1.11 33.89 -93.39
CA VAL A 429 -0.91 34.67 -94.62
C VAL A 429 -2.25 34.90 -95.33
N ILE A 430 -2.46 36.13 -95.80
CA ILE A 430 -3.54 36.52 -96.70
C ILE A 430 -2.94 36.75 -98.08
N HIS A 431 -3.41 36.02 -99.08
CA HIS A 431 -2.95 36.16 -100.46
C HIS A 431 -4.03 36.89 -101.27
N VAL A 432 -3.65 37.94 -102.00
CA VAL A 432 -4.58 38.80 -102.76
C VAL A 432 -4.10 39.03 -104.19
N GLU A 433 -5.03 38.98 -105.14
CA GLU A 433 -4.79 39.24 -106.57
C GLU A 433 -5.80 40.26 -107.08
N GLY A 434 -5.40 41.14 -108.02
CA GLY A 434 -6.29 42.17 -108.55
C GLY A 434 -5.76 42.99 -109.73
N VAL A 435 -6.57 43.99 -110.13
CA VAL A 435 -6.29 44.95 -111.23
C VAL A 435 -6.38 46.40 -110.74
N ALA A 436 -5.63 47.31 -111.36
CA ALA A 436 -5.50 48.72 -110.99
C ALA A 436 -5.54 49.66 -112.21
N ARG A 437 -6.00 50.91 -111.98
CA ARG A 437 -6.32 51.87 -113.05
C ARG A 437 -5.12 52.15 -113.94
N ASP A 438 -3.99 52.42 -113.31
CA ASP A 438 -2.68 52.60 -113.93
C ASP A 438 -1.58 51.98 -113.06
N ARG A 439 -0.35 51.98 -113.58
CA ARG A 439 0.82 51.44 -112.86
C ARG A 439 1.08 52.16 -111.54
N THR A 440 0.77 53.46 -111.48
CA THR A 440 1.02 54.29 -110.29
C THR A 440 0.12 53.85 -109.14
N GLU A 441 -1.16 53.63 -109.41
CA GLU A 441 -2.15 53.15 -108.43
C GLU A 441 -1.86 51.69 -107.99
N ALA A 442 -1.34 50.82 -108.88
CA ALA A 442 -0.87 49.49 -108.49
C ALA A 442 0.32 49.54 -107.52
N MET A 443 1.29 50.43 -107.79
CA MET A 443 2.44 50.62 -106.92
C MET A 443 2.09 51.36 -105.62
N ALA A 444 1.01 52.15 -105.61
CA ALA A 444 0.49 52.83 -104.42
C ALA A 444 -0.09 51.85 -103.36
N LEU A 445 -0.34 50.57 -103.72
CA LEU A 445 -0.67 49.51 -102.76
C LEU A 445 0.53 49.08 -101.90
N ASN A 446 1.76 49.34 -102.35
CA ASN A 446 2.96 48.98 -101.58
C ASN A 446 3.13 49.76 -100.28
N PRO A 447 2.96 51.10 -100.23
CA PRO A 447 2.99 51.82 -98.96
C PRO A 447 1.82 51.47 -98.03
N LEU A 448 0.62 51.14 -98.55
CA LEU A 448 -0.56 50.80 -97.71
C LEU A 448 -0.39 49.52 -96.90
N PHE A 449 0.37 48.57 -97.44
CA PHE A 449 0.73 47.32 -96.77
C PHE A 449 2.24 47.19 -96.57
N ALA A 450 2.96 48.31 -96.55
CA ALA A 450 4.35 48.32 -96.10
C ALA A 450 4.38 47.87 -94.64
N ARG A 451 5.47 47.22 -94.22
CA ARG A 451 5.59 46.61 -92.89
C ARG A 451 5.08 47.56 -91.80
N ASP A 452 3.92 47.20 -91.26
CA ASP A 452 3.23 47.86 -90.16
C ASP A 452 3.24 46.92 -88.94
N GLU A 453 2.57 47.29 -87.85
CA GLU A 453 2.46 46.48 -86.64
C GLU A 453 1.69 45.17 -86.87
N HIS A 454 0.77 45.13 -87.84
CA HIS A 454 -0.16 44.01 -88.05
C HIS A 454 0.00 43.31 -89.41
N PHE A 455 0.30 44.07 -90.47
CA PHE A 455 0.53 43.52 -91.81
C PHE A 455 1.98 43.72 -92.28
N GLN A 456 2.53 42.67 -92.90
CA GLN A 456 3.75 42.76 -93.70
C GLN A 456 3.44 42.33 -95.14
N GLY A 457 3.19 43.31 -96.01
CA GLY A 457 3.05 43.09 -97.45
C GLY A 457 4.39 42.81 -98.11
N ILE A 458 4.43 41.74 -98.90
CA ILE A 458 5.57 41.40 -99.76
C ILE A 458 5.39 42.16 -101.10
N PRO A 459 6.44 42.70 -101.73
CA PRO A 459 6.34 43.37 -103.03
C PRO A 459 5.68 42.48 -104.08
N ASN A 460 4.97 43.09 -105.03
CA ASN A 460 4.19 42.37 -106.04
C ASN A 460 5.02 41.31 -106.76
N LYS A 461 4.48 40.09 -106.89
CA LYS A 461 5.17 38.98 -107.58
C LYS A 461 5.11 39.11 -109.11
N LYS A 462 4.15 39.88 -109.64
CA LYS A 462 3.99 40.20 -111.07
C LYS A 462 3.45 41.62 -111.23
N ASP A 463 4.19 42.47 -111.94
CA ASP A 463 3.78 43.81 -112.38
C ASP A 463 3.67 43.80 -113.92
N VAL A 464 2.50 43.47 -114.46
CA VAL A 464 2.28 43.32 -115.91
C VAL A 464 1.07 44.15 -116.34
N ALA A 465 1.09 44.65 -117.57
CA ALA A 465 -0.05 45.34 -118.18
C ALA A 465 -1.31 44.47 -118.11
N ALA A 466 -2.45 45.08 -117.73
CA ALA A 466 -3.71 44.36 -117.61
C ALA A 466 -4.16 43.81 -118.98
N PRO A 467 -4.87 42.66 -119.00
CA PRO A 467 -5.44 42.11 -120.24
C PRO A 467 -6.32 43.13 -120.98
N LYS A 468 -6.23 43.20 -122.32
CA LYS A 468 -6.87 44.21 -123.19
C LYS A 468 -8.42 44.32 -123.07
N GLU A 469 -9.06 43.44 -122.31
CA GLU A 469 -10.51 43.38 -122.13
C GLU A 469 -11.04 44.32 -121.03
N VAL A 470 -10.15 44.96 -120.24
CA VAL A 470 -10.56 45.88 -119.17
C VAL A 470 -10.30 47.34 -119.59
N GLN A 471 -11.31 48.02 -120.13
CA GLN A 471 -11.15 49.39 -120.67
C GLN A 471 -10.73 50.46 -119.64
N HIS A 472 -10.98 50.22 -118.36
CA HIS A 472 -10.77 51.21 -117.29
C HIS A 472 -9.60 50.90 -116.34
N TYR A 473 -8.98 49.72 -116.42
CA TYR A 473 -7.83 49.31 -115.60
C TYR A 473 -6.71 48.78 -116.48
N THR A 474 -5.55 49.43 -116.45
CA THR A 474 -4.43 49.14 -117.37
C THR A 474 -3.30 48.33 -116.74
N TRP A 475 -3.38 47.97 -115.45
CA TRP A 475 -2.33 47.22 -114.74
C TRP A 475 -2.87 46.10 -113.83
N ALA A 476 -2.12 45.00 -113.65
CA ALA A 476 -2.46 43.89 -112.74
C ALA A 476 -1.41 43.70 -111.63
N PHE A 477 -1.82 43.20 -110.46
CA PHE A 477 -0.95 42.91 -109.31
C PHE A 477 -1.32 41.61 -108.57
N ASP A 478 -0.32 41.01 -107.92
CA ASP A 478 -0.39 39.80 -107.09
C ASP A 478 0.47 40.03 -105.85
N LYS A 479 -0.12 39.88 -104.65
CA LYS A 479 0.49 40.27 -103.39
C LYS A 479 0.19 39.29 -102.25
N ASP A 480 1.24 38.95 -101.50
CA ASP A 480 1.11 38.23 -100.22
C ASP A 480 1.19 39.22 -99.06
N LEU A 481 0.26 39.10 -98.11
CA LEU A 481 0.22 39.83 -96.85
C LEU A 481 0.44 38.85 -95.70
N ARG A 482 1.57 38.97 -95.00
CA ARG A 482 1.80 38.18 -93.79
C ARG A 482 1.20 38.89 -92.60
N LEU A 483 0.38 38.17 -91.82
CA LEU A 483 -0.11 38.65 -90.54
C LEU A 483 1.02 38.50 -89.53
N LEU A 484 1.54 39.65 -89.09
CA LEU A 484 2.45 39.67 -87.96
C LEU A 484 1.61 39.39 -86.72
N PRO A 485 2.09 38.57 -85.78
CA PRO A 485 1.39 38.39 -84.52
C PRO A 485 1.24 39.77 -83.88
N ALA A 486 0.01 40.27 -83.80
CA ALA A 486 -0.28 41.51 -83.11
C ALA A 486 0.40 41.47 -81.74
N PRO A 487 1.05 42.57 -81.29
CA PRO A 487 1.52 42.65 -79.92
C PRO A 487 0.32 42.32 -79.02
N PRO A 488 0.47 41.41 -78.04
CA PRO A 488 -0.66 40.91 -77.28
C PRO A 488 -1.46 42.10 -76.74
N LYS A 489 -2.73 42.22 -77.18
CA LYS A 489 -3.67 43.19 -76.62
C LYS A 489 -3.57 43.01 -75.11
N LYS A 490 -3.14 44.06 -74.40
CA LYS A 490 -3.13 44.11 -72.94
C LYS A 490 -4.57 44.01 -72.46
N THR A 491 -5.11 42.80 -72.38
CA THR A 491 -6.26 42.51 -71.55
C THR A 491 -5.79 42.65 -70.11
N ALA A 492 -6.35 43.68 -69.47
CA ALA A 492 -6.19 43.95 -68.04
C ALA A 492 -6.45 42.67 -67.21
N PRO A 493 -5.74 42.50 -66.08
CA PRO A 493 -5.88 41.34 -65.24
C PRO A 493 -7.29 41.28 -64.65
N ALA A 494 -7.98 40.16 -64.88
CA ALA A 494 -9.16 39.79 -64.10
C ALA A 494 -8.73 39.59 -62.65
N ALA A 495 -9.29 40.44 -61.79
CA ALA A 495 -9.16 40.52 -60.34
C ALA A 495 -8.55 39.30 -59.62
N ALA A 496 -7.36 39.49 -59.08
CA ALA A 496 -6.90 38.77 -57.89
C ALA A 496 -7.69 39.30 -56.68
N GLY A 497 -8.59 38.48 -56.15
CA GLY A 497 -9.13 38.62 -54.81
C GLY A 497 -8.82 37.34 -54.03
N ALA A 498 -7.65 37.29 -53.39
CA ALA A 498 -7.28 36.19 -52.51
C ALA A 498 -7.82 36.46 -51.09
N HIS A 499 -8.61 35.50 -50.60
CA HIS A 499 -8.80 35.04 -49.22
C HIS A 499 -8.72 36.05 -48.05
N ASP A 500 -9.78 36.13 -47.23
CA ASP A 500 -9.84 35.26 -46.04
C ASP A 500 -11.20 35.26 -45.32
N LYS A 501 -11.54 34.08 -44.76
CA LYS A 501 -12.43 33.81 -43.62
C LYS A 501 -13.85 34.41 -43.60
N LYS A 502 -14.81 33.62 -44.07
CA LYS A 502 -16.23 33.74 -43.69
C LYS A 502 -16.56 32.70 -42.62
N ALA A 503 -16.51 33.12 -41.37
CA ALA A 503 -17.25 32.49 -40.29
C ALA A 503 -18.75 32.82 -40.44
N ALA A 504 -19.59 31.82 -40.23
CA ALA A 504 -21.02 31.95 -39.98
C ALA A 504 -21.47 30.70 -39.20
N PRO A 505 -22.60 30.71 -38.47
CA PRO A 505 -23.24 31.79 -37.74
C PRO A 505 -23.53 31.43 -36.25
N ALA A 506 -23.75 32.43 -35.40
CA ALA A 506 -24.52 32.27 -34.16
C ALA A 506 -26.02 32.13 -34.55
N THR A 507 -26.87 31.32 -33.91
CA THR A 507 -27.55 31.57 -32.61
C THR A 507 -28.43 30.32 -32.25
N PRO A 508 -29.22 30.30 -31.14
CA PRO A 508 -29.05 29.54 -29.88
C PRO A 508 -30.05 28.34 -29.78
N PRO A 509 -30.10 27.52 -28.69
CA PRO A 509 -30.70 27.86 -27.37
C PRO A 509 -29.87 27.18 -26.22
N ALA A 510 -30.17 27.15 -24.92
CA ALA A 510 -31.37 27.31 -24.15
C ALA A 510 -30.99 27.62 -22.68
N ASP A 511 -31.91 28.26 -21.99
CA ASP A 511 -31.94 28.52 -20.56
C ASP A 511 -31.61 27.30 -19.68
N ALA A 512 -30.92 27.58 -18.57
CA ALA A 512 -31.19 26.92 -17.30
C ALA A 512 -31.26 27.99 -16.18
N PRO A 513 -32.21 27.85 -15.24
CA PRO A 513 -32.68 28.95 -14.41
C PRO A 513 -31.93 29.10 -13.07
N SER A 514 -32.27 30.20 -12.41
CA SER A 514 -31.99 30.53 -11.01
C SER A 514 -32.49 29.50 -10.00
N ALA A 515 -31.71 29.30 -8.92
CA ALA A 515 -32.15 29.19 -7.51
C ALA A 515 -30.86 29.21 -6.64
N LYS A 516 -30.52 30.25 -5.85
CA LYS A 516 -31.12 30.70 -4.57
C LYS A 516 -31.53 29.54 -3.63
N THR A 517 -30.65 29.30 -2.64
CA THR A 517 -30.85 29.16 -1.17
C THR A 517 -32.24 28.81 -0.63
N PRO A 518 -32.39 28.10 0.53
CA PRO A 518 -32.14 28.74 1.84
C PRO A 518 -31.82 27.79 3.04
N SER A 519 -31.72 28.40 4.24
CA SER A 519 -32.01 27.84 5.58
C SER A 519 -30.85 27.15 6.32
N SER A 520 -30.57 27.36 7.62
CA SER A 520 -31.12 28.19 8.70
C SER A 520 -30.02 28.32 9.79
N ALA A 521 -29.77 29.43 10.51
CA ALA A 521 -30.51 29.99 11.65
C ALA A 521 -31.15 28.92 12.56
N ALA A 522 -30.99 28.82 13.87
CA ALA A 522 -30.42 29.66 14.90
C ALA A 522 -30.34 28.83 16.21
N ALA A 523 -29.63 29.39 17.21
CA ALA A 523 -29.87 29.31 18.66
C ALA A 523 -30.05 27.92 19.32
N GLY A 524 -29.42 27.57 20.44
CA GLY A 524 -28.79 28.37 21.49
C GLY A 524 -28.85 27.54 22.79
N GLY A 525 -28.02 27.92 23.77
CA GLY A 525 -28.09 27.45 25.16
C GLY A 525 -26.92 26.54 25.54
N SER A 526 -25.91 27.04 26.27
CA SER A 526 -25.92 27.23 27.75
C SER A 526 -25.75 25.89 28.45
N SER A 527 -24.94 25.67 29.47
CA SER A 527 -23.91 26.40 30.23
C SER A 527 -23.44 25.37 31.28
N GLY A 528 -22.40 25.68 32.05
CA GLY A 528 -22.28 25.10 33.39
C GLY A 528 -21.02 24.27 33.63
N ARG A 529 -20.02 24.98 34.12
CA ARG A 529 -18.90 24.46 34.91
C ARG A 529 -19.25 24.63 36.39
N ALA A 530 -18.80 23.66 37.20
CA ALA A 530 -18.55 23.67 38.64
C ALA A 530 -19.74 23.62 39.63
N SER A 531 -19.70 22.62 40.53
CA SER A 531 -19.30 22.79 41.95
C SER A 531 -19.26 21.42 42.66
N SER A 532 -18.34 21.33 43.64
CA SER A 532 -18.34 20.44 44.82
C SER A 532 -17.82 19.00 44.68
#